data_AF-A0A7G9P0I8-F1
#
_entry.id   AF-A0A7G9P0I8-F1
#
_cell.length_a   1.000
_cell.length_b   1.000
_cell.length_c   1.000
_cell.angle_alpha   90.00
_cell.angle_beta   90.00
_cell.angle_gamma   90.00
#
_symmetry.space_group_name_H-M   'P 1'
#
loop_
_entity.id
_entity.type
_entity.pdbx_description
1 polymer ?
#
loop_
_entity_poly.entity_id
_entity_poly.type
_entity_poly.pdbx_seq_one_letter_code
_entity_poly.pdbx_strand_id
1 'polypeptide(L)'
;MSQLPDDFQDLAQAASKPGGRRSAKGGGAKAAQYRRIKRKKSLAGPLAAGLALTLMIAAVVVLVKNRPMEQTAPQPEPEVESNQPDLPQVATPRQKDIYEELTNIWQTLRDTPRTGRFGPLMDTADKAYTRADALWKSGKYYEFQDYYATVSDALGAVEKMRLAKQQALDTQEKAAAARGEAEDLDAAVLAKATWEKAESLNTSGKQNYDAEEFDKAVADWLEAITTYQDAETRSQTAMDAEDTRKNFVRKSTGTFKTEELDAHGGQPWTKANALIASGDKAYKAVQYDKALSDFKQAVALVPEFERAVQRVYGRNVWALRTGYLATDALLTRAGGAKFEPEAKKALVASFADLAMDQTIGAALPTDAAPYAQWAGLLLERAPQQLGAAYGDNAVRSYTIGVHLRLLARMLQEDREALDPHDLAEMRKSLSTIQQEAESAKYDPAFLERLDEIVQSLNVKPVFEAVRLTREKLTSLVEDLTDYEKALKLVPRGSK
;
A
#
# COMPACT_ATOMS: atom_id res chain seq x y z
N MET A 1 22.14 26.18 7.31
CA MET A 1 21.55 27.22 8.17
C MET A 1 20.30 27.76 7.47
N SER A 2 19.15 27.26 7.88
CA SER A 2 17.82 27.77 7.53
C SER A 2 16.84 27.03 8.45
N GLN A 3 16.33 27.76 9.45
CA GLN A 3 15.46 27.26 10.51
C GLN A 3 14.06 26.97 9.96
N LEU A 4 13.45 25.89 10.45
CA LEU A 4 12.03 25.56 10.29
C LEU A 4 11.29 25.91 11.61
N PRO A 5 10.00 26.30 11.57
CA PRO A 5 9.26 26.83 12.73
C PRO A 5 8.76 25.77 13.74
N ASP A 6 8.52 26.25 14.96
CA ASP A 6 8.46 25.55 16.26
C ASP A 6 7.11 24.94 16.70
N ASP A 7 6.23 24.51 15.80
CA ASP A 7 4.88 24.06 16.22
C ASP A 7 4.66 22.55 16.03
N PHE A 8 5.24 21.71 16.90
CA PHE A 8 4.81 20.30 17.10
C PHE A 8 5.34 19.69 18.42
N GLN A 9 5.20 20.39 19.56
CA GLN A 9 5.70 19.91 20.86
C GLN A 9 4.68 19.72 21.99
N ASP A 10 3.37 19.60 21.72
CA ASP A 10 2.39 19.34 22.79
C ASP A 10 1.43 18.22 22.45
N LEU A 11 1.89 16.96 22.51
CA LEU A 11 1.00 15.78 22.67
C LEU A 11 1.82 14.51 23.01
N ALA A 12 2.63 14.53 24.08
CA ALA A 12 3.04 13.30 24.80
C ALA A 12 3.93 13.60 26.02
N GLN A 13 3.37 14.09 27.13
CA GLN A 13 3.97 13.87 28.47
C GLN A 13 2.99 14.12 29.63
N ALA A 14 1.85 13.42 29.59
CA ALA A 14 1.01 13.19 30.77
C ALA A 14 0.98 11.70 31.08
N ALA A 15 2.10 11.16 31.56
CA ALA A 15 2.17 9.79 32.09
C ALA A 15 3.33 9.63 33.08
N SER A 16 3.19 10.21 34.27
CA SER A 16 3.97 9.76 35.43
C SER A 16 3.14 9.89 36.70
N LYS A 17 2.51 8.79 37.13
CA LYS A 17 2.41 8.37 38.53
C LYS A 17 1.95 6.91 38.63
N PRO A 18 2.48 6.13 39.60
CA PRO A 18 2.25 4.70 39.69
C PRO A 18 1.07 4.39 40.62
N GLY A 19 0.29 3.37 40.29
CA GLY A 19 -0.68 2.82 41.24
C GLY A 19 -1.59 1.76 40.63
N GLY A 20 -1.62 0.58 41.27
CA GLY A 20 -2.76 -0.34 41.17
C GLY A 20 -2.48 -1.68 40.49
N ARG A 21 -1.97 -2.64 41.27
CA ARG A 21 -2.13 -4.09 41.00
C ARG A 21 -3.61 -4.42 40.91
N ARG A 22 -4.10 -4.89 39.76
CA ARG A 22 -5.22 -5.84 39.68
C ARG A 22 -5.02 -6.81 38.52
N SER A 23 -5.10 -8.08 38.89
CA SER A 23 -5.07 -9.27 38.03
C SER A 23 -6.24 -9.27 37.06
N ALA A 24 -5.98 -9.45 35.77
CA ALA A 24 -6.95 -9.95 34.80
C ALA A 24 -6.23 -10.86 33.79
N LYS A 25 -6.53 -12.16 33.89
CA LYS A 25 -6.27 -13.16 32.86
C LYS A 25 -7.17 -12.88 31.65
N GLY A 26 -6.62 -12.96 30.44
CA GLY A 26 -7.38 -13.15 29.20
C GLY A 26 -7.26 -11.99 28.21
N GLY A 27 -6.74 -12.28 27.01
CA GLY A 27 -6.89 -11.39 25.85
C GLY A 27 -5.63 -11.04 25.06
N GLY A 28 -4.68 -11.97 24.87
CA GLY A 28 -3.52 -11.75 24.00
C GLY A 28 -3.75 -12.23 22.57
N ALA A 29 -4.54 -11.50 21.76
CA ALA A 29 -4.66 -11.78 20.31
C ALA A 29 -4.89 -10.55 19.42
N LYS A 30 -4.95 -9.32 19.96
CA LYS A 30 -5.24 -8.11 19.16
C LYS A 30 -4.09 -7.09 19.06
N ALA A 31 -2.92 -7.37 19.63
CA ALA A 31 -1.79 -6.44 19.63
C ALA A 31 -0.72 -6.71 18.54
N ALA A 32 -0.89 -7.73 17.70
CA ALA A 32 0.08 -8.07 16.64
C ALA A 32 -0.13 -7.29 15.33
N GLN A 33 -1.26 -6.60 15.15
CA GLN A 33 -1.65 -6.03 13.86
C GLN A 33 -1.05 -4.64 13.54
N TYR A 34 -0.22 -4.07 14.41
CA TYR A 34 0.32 -2.70 14.26
C TYR A 34 1.86 -2.57 14.31
N ARG A 35 2.61 -3.67 14.13
CA ARG A 35 4.07 -3.62 13.93
C ARG A 35 4.44 -3.99 12.50
N ARG A 36 3.97 -3.24 11.51
CA ARG A 36 4.54 -3.29 10.15
C ARG A 36 4.98 -1.89 9.71
N ILE A 37 6.15 -1.86 9.07
CA ILE A 37 6.81 -0.74 8.37
C ILE A 37 7.80 0.11 9.19
N LYS A 38 9.05 -0.39 9.28
CA LYS A 38 10.28 0.30 8.82
C LYS A 38 11.52 -0.55 9.15
N ARG A 39 11.79 -1.58 8.34
CA ARG A 39 13.15 -2.12 8.19
C ARG A 39 13.54 -2.01 6.72
N LYS A 40 13.93 -0.81 6.29
CA LYS A 40 14.87 -0.70 5.16
C LYS A 40 16.23 -1.13 5.70
N LYS A 41 16.68 -2.35 5.40
CA LYS A 41 18.07 -2.76 5.59
C LYS A 41 18.65 -3.19 4.24
N SER A 42 19.74 -2.54 3.87
CA SER A 42 20.53 -2.83 2.68
C SER A 42 21.10 -4.25 2.75
N LEU A 43 20.68 -5.10 1.83
CA LEU A 43 21.17 -6.47 1.63
C LEU A 43 22.50 -6.53 0.85
N ALA A 44 23.15 -5.40 0.55
CA ALA A 44 24.36 -5.36 -0.27
C ALA A 44 25.67 -5.73 0.47
N GLY A 45 25.68 -5.78 1.81
CA GLY A 45 26.90 -5.96 2.61
C GLY A 45 27.53 -7.37 2.62
N PRO A 46 26.75 -8.46 2.85
CA PRO A 46 27.35 -9.77 3.09
C PRO A 46 27.71 -10.57 1.83
N LEU A 47 27.12 -10.29 0.68
CA LEU A 47 27.45 -10.97 -0.60
C LEU A 47 28.83 -10.57 -1.15
N ALA A 48 29.28 -9.34 -0.88
CA ALA A 48 30.58 -8.84 -1.34
C ALA A 48 31.76 -9.44 -0.57
N ALA A 49 31.59 -9.79 0.71
CA ALA A 49 32.66 -10.31 1.56
C ALA A 49 33.02 -11.77 1.23
N GLY A 50 32.02 -12.61 0.89
CA GLY A 50 32.26 -14.00 0.49
C GLY A 50 33.01 -14.10 -0.85
N LEU A 51 32.62 -13.29 -1.84
CA LEU A 51 33.24 -13.26 -3.17
C LEU A 51 34.72 -12.83 -3.15
N ALA A 52 35.08 -11.91 -2.25
CA ALA A 52 36.46 -11.43 -2.12
C ALA A 52 37.42 -12.52 -1.58
N LEU A 53 36.96 -13.37 -0.67
CA LEU A 53 37.78 -14.45 -0.09
C LEU A 53 38.00 -15.59 -1.09
N THR A 54 36.96 -15.95 -1.87
CA THR A 54 37.07 -16.97 -2.92
C THR A 54 38.00 -16.53 -4.06
N LEU A 55 38.00 -15.24 -4.41
CA LEU A 55 38.89 -14.68 -5.44
C LEU A 55 40.37 -14.65 -4.98
N MET A 56 40.66 -14.40 -3.71
CA MET A 56 42.04 -14.45 -3.20
C MET A 56 42.63 -15.87 -3.24
N ILE A 57 41.84 -16.89 -2.87
CA ILE A 57 42.31 -18.28 -2.85
C ILE A 57 42.49 -18.82 -4.28
N ALA A 58 41.58 -18.49 -5.20
CA ALA A 58 41.73 -18.83 -6.61
C ALA A 58 42.97 -18.15 -7.23
N ALA A 59 43.27 -16.91 -6.86
CA ALA A 59 44.45 -16.21 -7.33
C ALA A 59 45.76 -16.87 -6.86
N VAL A 60 45.82 -17.39 -5.63
CA VAL A 60 47.00 -18.08 -5.09
C VAL A 60 47.21 -19.44 -5.77
N VAL A 61 46.16 -20.25 -5.94
CA VAL A 61 46.26 -21.56 -6.62
C VAL A 61 46.65 -21.39 -8.09
N VAL A 62 46.13 -20.36 -8.77
CA VAL A 62 46.50 -20.04 -10.17
C VAL A 62 47.93 -19.50 -10.27
N LEU A 63 48.40 -18.68 -9.31
CA LEU A 63 49.78 -18.17 -9.26
C LEU A 63 50.81 -19.29 -9.05
N VAL A 64 50.44 -20.38 -8.39
CA VAL A 64 51.32 -21.53 -8.13
C VAL A 64 51.29 -22.55 -9.27
N LYS A 65 50.13 -22.80 -9.92
CA LYS A 65 50.02 -23.76 -11.02
C LYS A 65 50.50 -23.27 -12.39
N ASN A 66 50.49 -21.96 -12.67
CA ASN A 66 50.73 -21.42 -14.03
C ASN A 66 52.12 -20.79 -14.26
N ARG A 67 53.12 -20.98 -13.38
CA ARG A 67 54.49 -20.56 -13.71
C ARG A 67 55.21 -21.67 -14.46
N PRO A 68 55.61 -21.46 -15.74
CA PRO A 68 56.35 -22.46 -16.48
C PRO A 68 57.66 -22.73 -15.73
N MET A 69 57.90 -24.00 -15.40
CA MET A 69 59.28 -24.42 -15.15
C MET A 69 60.00 -24.30 -16.49
N GLU A 70 60.91 -23.33 -16.61
CA GLU A 70 61.91 -23.35 -17.69
C GLU A 70 62.69 -24.66 -17.57
N GLN A 71 62.27 -25.67 -18.33
CA GLN A 71 63.07 -26.87 -18.57
C GLN A 71 64.21 -26.48 -19.51
N THR A 72 65.32 -26.00 -18.94
CA THR A 72 66.61 -26.14 -19.59
C THR A 72 66.96 -27.62 -19.63
N ALA A 73 66.91 -28.21 -20.83
CA ALA A 73 67.35 -29.58 -21.06
C ALA A 73 68.83 -29.72 -20.66
N PRO A 74 69.19 -30.67 -19.78
CA PRO A 74 70.59 -30.87 -19.43
C PRO A 74 71.31 -31.52 -20.61
N GLN A 75 72.47 -30.94 -20.99
CA GLN A 75 73.46 -31.65 -21.78
C GLN A 75 73.95 -32.87 -20.97
N PRO A 76 74.18 -34.03 -21.62
CA PRO A 76 74.71 -35.20 -20.93
C PRO A 76 76.18 -34.96 -20.58
N GLU A 77 76.46 -34.65 -19.32
CA GLU A 77 77.79 -34.71 -18.73
C GLU A 77 78.12 -36.16 -18.30
N PRO A 78 79.41 -36.55 -18.35
CA PRO A 78 79.85 -37.92 -18.13
C PRO A 78 79.61 -38.38 -16.69
N GLU A 79 79.24 -39.65 -16.52
CA GLU A 79 79.15 -40.34 -15.23
C GLU A 79 80.49 -40.28 -14.50
N VAL A 80 80.58 -39.36 -13.55
CA VAL A 80 81.61 -39.34 -12.51
C VAL A 80 80.95 -39.91 -11.26
N GLU A 81 81.33 -41.13 -10.87
CA GLU A 81 81.06 -41.68 -9.54
C GLU A 81 81.77 -40.79 -8.50
N SER A 82 81.04 -39.76 -8.07
CA SER A 82 81.46 -38.82 -7.04
C SER A 82 81.18 -39.43 -5.67
N ASN A 83 82.22 -40.00 -5.06
CA ASN A 83 82.28 -40.28 -3.62
C ASN A 83 82.49 -38.97 -2.83
N GLN A 84 81.73 -37.91 -3.14
CA GLN A 84 81.71 -36.71 -2.28
C GLN A 84 80.82 -36.97 -1.08
N PRO A 85 81.29 -36.71 0.15
CA PRO A 85 80.44 -36.77 1.33
C PRO A 85 79.28 -35.79 1.15
N ASP A 86 78.05 -36.25 1.39
CA ASP A 86 76.83 -35.45 1.36
C ASP A 86 77.02 -34.19 2.21
N LEU A 87 77.39 -33.08 1.56
CA LEU A 87 77.44 -31.80 2.22
C LEU A 87 76.01 -31.48 2.67
N PRO A 88 75.80 -31.04 3.94
CA PRO A 88 74.48 -30.72 4.43
C PRO A 88 73.86 -29.68 3.49
N GLN A 89 72.76 -30.06 2.85
CA GLN A 89 72.01 -29.13 2.02
C GLN A 89 71.57 -27.98 2.91
N VAL A 90 71.63 -26.76 2.39
CA VAL A 90 71.12 -25.56 3.08
C VAL A 90 69.78 -25.22 2.44
N ALA A 91 68.72 -25.13 3.25
CA ALA A 91 67.40 -24.73 2.76
C ALA A 91 67.48 -23.36 2.06
N THR A 92 66.99 -23.32 0.82
CA THR A 92 66.82 -22.04 0.11
C THR A 92 65.77 -21.18 0.82
N PRO A 93 65.83 -19.84 0.70
CA PRO A 93 64.80 -18.96 1.26
C PRO A 93 63.37 -19.38 0.85
N ARG A 94 63.18 -19.69 -0.44
CA ARG A 94 61.88 -20.15 -0.97
C ARG A 94 61.38 -21.43 -0.28
N GLN A 95 62.26 -22.39 -0.03
CA GLN A 95 61.88 -23.63 0.67
C GLN A 95 61.44 -23.35 2.11
N LYS A 96 62.05 -22.35 2.78
CA LYS A 96 61.63 -21.93 4.13
C LYS A 96 60.24 -21.29 4.09
N ASP A 97 59.99 -20.39 3.15
CA ASP A 97 58.68 -19.75 2.98
C ASP A 97 57.57 -20.80 2.75
N ILE A 98 57.84 -21.77 1.87
CA ILE A 98 56.92 -22.89 1.56
C ILE A 98 56.63 -23.73 2.80
N TYR A 99 57.65 -24.06 3.59
CA TYR A 99 57.50 -24.84 4.81
C TYR A 99 56.71 -24.07 5.88
N GLU A 100 56.99 -22.78 6.07
CA GLU A 100 56.25 -21.92 7.00
C GLU A 100 54.76 -21.80 6.60
N GLU A 101 54.46 -21.59 5.32
CA GLU A 101 53.10 -21.59 4.79
C GLU A 101 52.39 -22.91 5.07
N LEU A 102 53.04 -24.04 4.75
CA LEU A 102 52.52 -25.38 4.99
C LEU A 102 52.20 -25.62 6.47
N THR A 103 53.14 -25.24 7.36
CA THR A 103 52.95 -25.34 8.81
C THR A 103 51.76 -24.50 9.26
N ASN A 104 51.62 -23.27 8.77
CA ASN A 104 50.50 -22.40 9.14
C ASN A 104 49.14 -22.98 8.70
N ILE A 105 49.06 -23.51 7.47
CA ILE A 105 47.84 -24.17 6.97
C ILE A 105 47.53 -25.42 7.82
N TRP A 106 48.52 -26.26 8.10
CA TRP A 106 48.33 -27.46 8.93
C TRP A 106 47.86 -27.12 10.34
N GLN A 107 48.49 -26.13 10.99
CA GLN A 107 48.07 -25.69 12.34
C GLN A 107 46.62 -25.21 12.37
N THR A 108 46.15 -24.60 11.28
CA THR A 108 44.75 -24.16 11.15
C THR A 108 43.78 -25.32 10.95
N LEU A 109 44.20 -26.39 10.26
CA LEU A 109 43.33 -27.50 9.86
C LEU A 109 43.42 -28.73 10.76
N ARG A 110 44.49 -28.92 11.53
CA ARG A 110 44.74 -30.15 12.29
C ARG A 110 43.64 -30.52 13.29
N ASP A 111 42.89 -29.51 13.76
CA ASP A 111 41.79 -29.68 14.71
C ASP A 111 40.43 -29.92 14.01
N THR A 112 40.42 -30.00 12.67
CA THR A 112 39.23 -30.36 11.89
C THR A 112 38.75 -31.76 12.29
N PRO A 113 37.44 -31.95 12.61
CA PRO A 113 36.92 -33.25 13.00
C PRO A 113 37.24 -34.34 11.98
N ARG A 114 37.82 -35.44 12.42
CA ARG A 114 38.14 -36.61 11.57
C ARG A 114 36.95 -37.55 11.37
N THR A 115 35.75 -36.99 11.25
CA THR A 115 34.50 -37.73 11.03
C THR A 115 34.08 -37.65 9.56
N GLY A 116 33.29 -38.62 9.09
CA GLY A 116 32.74 -38.61 7.74
C GLY A 116 33.81 -38.53 6.64
N ARG A 117 33.57 -37.72 5.61
CA ARG A 117 34.47 -37.48 4.47
C ARG A 117 35.67 -36.61 4.84
N PHE A 118 35.60 -35.82 5.92
CA PHE A 118 36.77 -35.13 6.45
C PHE A 118 37.82 -36.12 6.98
N GLY A 119 37.40 -37.25 7.57
CA GLY A 119 38.31 -38.25 8.16
C GLY A 119 39.41 -38.72 7.20
N PRO A 120 39.08 -39.35 6.06
CA PRO A 120 40.07 -39.81 5.10
C PRO A 120 40.96 -38.70 4.53
N LEU A 121 40.41 -37.50 4.32
CA LEU A 121 41.17 -36.33 3.83
C LEU A 121 42.17 -35.84 4.87
N MET A 122 41.72 -35.74 6.13
CA MET A 122 42.57 -35.35 7.27
C MET A 122 43.65 -36.39 7.54
N ASP A 123 43.34 -37.68 7.45
CA ASP A 123 44.35 -38.74 7.60
C ASP A 123 45.39 -38.71 6.49
N THR A 124 44.97 -38.37 5.26
CA THR A 124 45.89 -38.19 4.13
C THR A 124 46.77 -36.96 4.35
N ALA A 125 46.18 -35.83 4.74
CA ALA A 125 46.89 -34.60 5.04
C ALA A 125 47.88 -34.76 6.20
N ASP A 126 47.48 -35.43 7.29
CA ASP A 126 48.29 -35.70 8.48
C ASP A 126 49.51 -36.57 8.16
N LYS A 127 49.31 -37.68 7.42
CA LYS A 127 50.39 -38.54 6.95
C LYS A 127 51.35 -37.79 6.04
N ALA A 128 50.80 -37.03 5.09
CA ALA A 128 51.60 -36.27 4.15
C ALA A 128 52.42 -35.20 4.88
N TYR A 129 51.80 -34.45 5.80
CA TYR A 129 52.45 -33.41 6.60
C TYR A 129 53.53 -33.99 7.51
N THR A 130 53.24 -35.07 8.23
CA THR A 130 54.21 -35.74 9.13
C THR A 130 55.46 -36.18 8.37
N ARG A 131 55.30 -36.71 7.15
CA ARG A 131 56.44 -37.07 6.30
C ARG A 131 57.20 -35.85 5.80
N ALA A 132 56.50 -34.80 5.38
CA ALA A 132 57.13 -33.55 4.94
C ALA A 132 57.92 -32.88 6.08
N ASP A 133 57.37 -32.82 7.29
CA ASP A 133 58.02 -32.30 8.51
C ASP A 133 59.29 -33.11 8.87
N ALA A 134 59.24 -34.44 8.75
CA ALA A 134 60.42 -35.29 8.96
C ALA A 134 61.53 -35.06 7.91
N LEU A 135 61.16 -34.91 6.62
CA LEU A 135 62.11 -34.59 5.54
C LEU A 135 62.75 -33.23 5.74
N TRP A 136 61.96 -32.23 6.13
CA TRP A 136 62.43 -30.89 6.45
C TRP A 136 63.46 -30.90 7.60
N LYS A 137 63.12 -31.55 8.71
CA LYS A 137 63.99 -31.63 9.91
C LYS A 137 65.28 -32.42 9.66
N SER A 138 65.27 -33.35 8.72
CA SER A 138 66.46 -34.14 8.34
C SER A 138 67.34 -33.46 7.28
N GLY A 139 67.01 -32.24 6.84
CA GLY A 139 67.78 -31.51 5.84
C GLY A 139 67.58 -31.99 4.40
N LYS A 140 66.57 -32.83 4.14
CA LYS A 140 66.28 -33.42 2.84
C LYS A 140 65.33 -32.54 2.02
N TYR A 141 65.78 -31.34 1.67
CA TYR A 141 64.90 -30.29 1.15
C TYR A 141 64.33 -30.56 -0.26
N TYR A 142 65.05 -31.29 -1.11
CA TYR A 142 64.52 -31.69 -2.43
C TYR A 142 63.41 -32.75 -2.31
N GLU A 143 63.62 -33.78 -1.48
CA GLU A 143 62.58 -34.79 -1.20
C GLU A 143 61.34 -34.15 -0.54
N PHE A 144 61.53 -33.14 0.32
CA PHE A 144 60.44 -32.34 0.88
C PHE A 144 59.62 -31.64 -0.22
N GLN A 145 60.28 -31.07 -1.23
CA GLN A 145 59.59 -30.33 -2.29
C GLN A 145 58.71 -31.24 -3.16
N ASP A 146 59.13 -32.47 -3.41
CA ASP A 146 58.30 -33.46 -4.11
C ASP A 146 57.07 -33.86 -3.28
N TYR A 147 57.23 -33.91 -1.96
CA TYR A 147 56.12 -34.20 -1.04
C TYR A 147 55.18 -33.01 -0.81
N TYR A 148 55.67 -31.78 -0.95
CA TYR A 148 54.89 -30.56 -0.74
C TYR A 148 53.62 -30.52 -1.59
N ALA A 149 53.69 -30.91 -2.86
CA ALA A 149 52.52 -30.94 -3.74
C ALA A 149 51.40 -31.83 -3.18
N THR A 150 51.76 -33.00 -2.63
CA THR A 150 50.79 -33.93 -2.05
C THR A 150 50.18 -33.40 -0.75
N VAL A 151 50.98 -32.76 0.10
CA VAL A 151 50.46 -32.12 1.32
C VAL A 151 49.56 -30.93 0.96
N SER A 152 49.98 -30.10 0.00
CA SER A 152 49.25 -28.93 -0.47
C SER A 152 47.89 -29.32 -1.06
N ASP A 153 47.83 -30.35 -1.90
CA ASP A 153 46.58 -30.85 -2.48
C ASP A 153 45.64 -31.42 -1.40
N ALA A 154 46.17 -32.19 -0.44
CA ALA A 154 45.38 -32.76 0.65
C ALA A 154 44.80 -31.68 1.58
N LEU A 155 45.62 -30.70 1.99
CA LEU A 155 45.17 -29.57 2.81
C LEU A 155 44.21 -28.66 2.04
N GLY A 156 44.44 -28.44 0.75
CA GLY A 156 43.54 -27.69 -0.12
C GLY A 156 42.16 -28.34 -0.25
N ALA A 157 42.09 -29.67 -0.32
CA ALA A 157 40.83 -30.41 -0.33
C ALA A 157 40.06 -30.28 0.98
N VAL A 158 40.75 -30.39 2.12
CA VAL A 158 40.15 -30.17 3.46
C VAL A 158 39.62 -28.75 3.58
N GLU A 159 40.41 -27.75 3.21
CA GLU A 159 40.02 -26.34 3.29
C GLU A 159 38.82 -26.03 2.40
N LYS A 160 38.81 -26.53 1.15
CA LYS A 160 37.65 -26.38 0.26
C LYS A 160 36.38 -26.97 0.88
N MET A 161 36.49 -28.14 1.51
CA MET A 161 35.37 -28.80 2.16
C MET A 161 34.89 -28.04 3.40
N ARG A 162 35.81 -27.47 4.20
CA ARG A 162 35.51 -26.62 5.35
C ARG A 162 34.78 -25.35 4.94
N LEU A 163 35.23 -24.69 3.87
CA LEU A 163 34.57 -23.52 3.31
C LEU A 163 33.18 -23.85 2.77
N ALA A 164 33.02 -24.96 2.05
CA ALA A 164 31.72 -25.41 1.56
C ALA A 164 30.75 -25.70 2.72
N LYS A 165 31.22 -26.33 3.79
CA LYS A 165 30.43 -26.56 5.01
C LYS A 165 29.97 -25.25 5.66
N GLN A 166 30.86 -24.28 5.80
CA GLN A 166 30.52 -22.97 6.36
C GLN A 166 29.47 -22.25 5.49
N GLN A 167 29.66 -22.24 4.17
CA GLN A 167 28.71 -21.65 3.24
C GLN A 167 27.33 -22.33 3.33
N ALA A 168 27.30 -23.64 3.51
CA ALA A 168 26.07 -24.39 3.72
C ALA A 168 25.35 -23.92 5.00
N LEU A 169 26.05 -23.83 6.14
CA LEU A 169 25.47 -23.31 7.40
C LEU A 169 24.92 -21.88 7.26
N ASP A 170 25.69 -20.98 6.64
CA ASP A 170 25.25 -19.60 6.41
C ASP A 170 23.99 -19.54 5.52
N THR A 171 23.86 -20.48 4.56
CA THR A 171 22.70 -20.56 3.67
C THR A 171 21.49 -21.16 4.39
N GLN A 172 21.70 -22.14 5.27
CA GLN A 172 20.66 -22.70 6.14
C GLN A 172 20.04 -21.63 7.04
N GLU A 173 20.86 -20.78 7.67
CA GLU A 173 20.37 -19.69 8.52
C GLU A 173 19.48 -18.72 7.73
N LYS A 174 19.88 -18.37 6.49
CA LYS A 174 19.08 -17.54 5.60
C LYS A 174 17.78 -18.22 5.18
N ALA A 175 17.79 -19.52 4.91
CA ALA A 175 16.59 -20.29 4.61
C ALA A 175 15.63 -20.33 5.81
N ALA A 176 16.14 -20.48 7.03
CA ALA A 176 15.35 -20.41 8.26
C ALA A 176 14.74 -19.03 8.48
N ALA A 177 15.47 -17.95 8.19
CA ALA A 177 14.96 -16.59 8.26
C ALA A 177 13.83 -16.35 7.23
N ALA A 178 14.03 -16.72 5.96
CA ALA A 178 13.02 -16.60 4.91
C ALA A 178 11.76 -17.41 5.21
N ARG A 179 11.92 -18.61 5.79
CA ARG A 179 10.81 -19.43 6.28
C ARG A 179 10.00 -18.71 7.35
N GLY A 180 10.66 -18.09 8.34
CA GLY A 180 9.99 -17.34 9.41
C GLY A 180 9.21 -16.13 8.88
N GLU A 181 9.76 -15.38 7.92
CA GLU A 181 9.08 -14.26 7.26
C GLU A 181 7.81 -14.70 6.51
N ALA A 182 7.88 -15.84 5.81
CA ALA A 182 6.72 -16.41 5.13
C ALA A 182 5.68 -16.99 6.13
N GLU A 183 6.12 -17.55 7.26
CA GLU A 183 5.24 -18.06 8.32
C GLU A 183 4.45 -16.94 9.01
N ASP A 184 5.07 -15.79 9.27
CA ASP A 184 4.43 -14.58 9.82
C ASP A 184 3.30 -14.03 8.92
N LEU A 185 3.19 -14.53 7.69
CA LEU A 185 2.19 -14.20 6.69
C LEU A 185 1.18 -15.33 6.43
N ASP A 186 1.15 -16.35 7.29
CA ASP A 186 0.29 -17.54 7.13
C ASP A 186 0.50 -18.24 5.77
N ALA A 187 1.72 -18.20 5.21
CA ALA A 187 1.98 -18.75 3.88
C ALA A 187 1.79 -20.25 3.77
N ALA A 188 1.92 -20.98 4.88
CA ALA A 188 1.54 -22.39 4.97
C ALA A 188 0.06 -22.63 4.61
N VAL A 189 -0.81 -21.64 4.84
CA VAL A 189 -2.24 -21.71 4.53
C VAL A 189 -2.54 -21.08 3.17
N LEU A 190 -2.08 -19.84 2.94
CA LEU A 190 -2.44 -19.04 1.77
C LEU A 190 -1.66 -19.43 0.51
N ALA A 191 -0.43 -19.92 0.66
CA ALA A 191 0.44 -20.31 -0.45
C ALA A 191 0.88 -21.79 -0.34
N LYS A 192 0.00 -22.65 0.18
CA LYS A 192 0.28 -24.04 0.60
C LYS A 192 1.20 -24.82 -0.35
N ALA A 193 0.88 -24.90 -1.65
CA ALA A 193 1.69 -25.69 -2.59
C ALA A 193 3.12 -25.14 -2.76
N THR A 194 3.28 -23.81 -2.76
CA THR A 194 4.59 -23.16 -2.81
C THR A 194 5.37 -23.38 -1.51
N TRP A 195 4.68 -23.25 -0.38
CA TRP A 195 5.24 -23.53 0.95
C TRP A 195 5.73 -24.98 1.08
N GLU A 196 4.92 -25.97 0.69
CA GLU A 196 5.28 -27.39 0.73
C GLU A 196 6.49 -27.70 -0.14
N LYS A 197 6.61 -27.06 -1.32
CA LYS A 197 7.81 -27.16 -2.16
C LYS A 197 9.04 -26.62 -1.43
N ALA A 198 8.94 -25.45 -0.80
CA ALA A 198 10.04 -24.84 -0.05
C ALA A 198 10.49 -25.72 1.14
N GLU A 199 9.54 -26.32 1.87
CA GLU A 199 9.84 -27.27 2.97
C GLU A 199 10.53 -28.54 2.48
N SER A 200 10.11 -29.07 1.34
CA SER A 200 10.76 -30.23 0.71
C SER A 200 12.21 -29.92 0.35
N LEU A 201 12.46 -28.76 -0.28
CA LEU A 201 13.82 -28.31 -0.61
C LEU A 201 14.66 -28.09 0.64
N ASN A 202 14.09 -27.45 1.67
CA ASN A 202 14.78 -27.24 2.94
C ASN A 202 15.17 -28.57 3.63
N THR A 203 14.30 -29.57 3.56
CA THR A 203 14.57 -30.92 4.07
C THR A 203 15.65 -31.64 3.25
N SER A 204 15.59 -31.53 1.92
CA SER A 204 16.61 -32.07 1.01
C SER A 204 17.99 -31.45 1.28
N GLY A 205 18.06 -30.12 1.46
CA GLY A 205 19.29 -29.42 1.79
C GLY A 205 19.90 -29.92 3.10
N LYS A 206 19.07 -30.18 4.12
CA LYS A 206 19.52 -30.80 5.38
C LYS A 206 20.05 -32.22 5.17
N GLN A 207 19.36 -33.05 4.39
CA GLN A 207 19.82 -34.41 4.08
C GLN A 207 21.17 -34.41 3.36
N ASN A 208 21.34 -33.51 2.38
CA ASN A 208 22.61 -33.32 1.66
C ASN A 208 23.72 -32.81 2.59
N TYR A 209 23.40 -31.93 3.54
CA TYR A 209 24.35 -31.46 4.55
C TYR A 209 24.80 -32.60 5.47
N ASP A 210 23.86 -33.41 5.96
CA ASP A 210 24.14 -34.57 6.82
C ASP A 210 24.95 -35.65 6.07
N ALA A 211 24.79 -35.75 4.74
CA ALA A 211 25.59 -36.59 3.86
C ALA A 211 26.95 -35.97 3.44
N GLU A 212 27.27 -34.78 3.97
CA GLU A 212 28.48 -34.01 3.63
C GLU A 212 28.62 -33.73 2.11
N GLU A 213 27.48 -33.51 1.45
CA GLU A 213 27.34 -33.03 0.07
C GLU A 213 27.03 -31.52 0.07
N PHE A 214 27.93 -30.72 0.66
CA PHE A 214 27.68 -29.31 0.98
C PHE A 214 27.28 -28.44 -0.22
N ASP A 215 27.84 -28.66 -1.40
CA ASP A 215 27.47 -27.91 -2.61
C ASP A 215 25.99 -28.14 -3.00
N LYS A 216 25.49 -29.38 -2.85
CA LYS A 216 24.07 -29.70 -3.09
C LYS A 216 23.18 -29.11 -2.00
N ALA A 217 23.63 -29.15 -0.74
CA ALA A 217 22.92 -28.54 0.37
C ALA A 217 22.71 -27.03 0.16
N VAL A 218 23.77 -26.32 -0.27
CA VAL A 218 23.71 -24.89 -0.62
C VAL A 218 22.71 -24.65 -1.76
N ALA A 219 22.75 -25.45 -2.82
CA ALA A 219 21.84 -25.31 -3.95
C ALA A 219 20.37 -25.46 -3.54
N ASP A 220 20.04 -26.51 -2.78
CA ASP A 220 18.69 -26.78 -2.29
C ASP A 220 18.19 -25.67 -1.37
N TRP A 221 19.03 -25.17 -0.45
CA TRP A 221 18.64 -24.08 0.45
C TRP A 221 18.49 -22.74 -0.27
N LEU A 222 19.27 -22.45 -1.31
CA LEU A 222 19.07 -21.28 -2.15
C LEU A 222 17.73 -21.34 -2.89
N GLU A 223 17.37 -22.50 -3.45
CA GLU A 223 16.05 -22.67 -4.09
C GLU A 223 14.92 -22.58 -3.04
N ALA A 224 15.12 -23.13 -1.83
CA ALA A 224 14.16 -23.00 -0.74
C ALA A 224 13.94 -21.53 -0.35
N ILE A 225 14.99 -20.72 -0.25
CA ILE A 225 14.90 -19.27 0.04
C ILE A 225 14.00 -18.57 -0.98
N THR A 226 14.29 -18.73 -2.29
CA THR A 226 13.48 -18.12 -3.34
C THR A 226 12.03 -18.61 -3.29
N THR A 227 11.82 -19.90 -3.03
CA THR A 227 10.47 -20.47 -2.94
C THR A 227 9.70 -19.96 -1.71
N TYR A 228 10.36 -19.74 -0.57
CA TYR A 228 9.72 -19.10 0.60
C TYR A 228 9.33 -17.65 0.30
N GLN A 229 10.18 -16.87 -0.39
CA GLN A 229 9.86 -15.49 -0.79
C GLN A 229 8.68 -15.42 -1.78
N ASP A 230 8.58 -16.39 -2.69
CA ASP A 230 7.41 -16.52 -3.56
C ASP A 230 6.14 -16.86 -2.76
N ALA A 231 6.24 -17.71 -1.74
CA ALA A 231 5.13 -18.04 -0.86
C ALA A 231 4.69 -16.82 -0.03
N GLU A 232 5.64 -16.06 0.51
CA GLU A 232 5.43 -14.81 1.23
C GLU A 232 4.65 -13.80 0.36
N THR A 233 5.13 -13.56 -0.86
CA THR A 233 4.52 -12.63 -1.82
C THR A 233 3.07 -13.03 -2.13
N ARG A 234 2.82 -14.32 -2.39
CA ARG A 234 1.47 -14.84 -2.67
C ARG A 234 0.52 -14.62 -1.49
N SER A 235 0.99 -14.85 -0.27
CA SER A 235 0.19 -14.64 0.94
C SER A 235 -0.15 -13.17 1.16
N GLN A 236 0.82 -12.27 0.93
CA GLN A 236 0.56 -10.83 1.00
C GLN A 236 -0.50 -10.42 -0.04
N THR A 237 -0.43 -10.90 -1.28
CA THR A 237 -1.46 -10.64 -2.30
C THR A 237 -2.83 -11.17 -1.87
N ALA A 238 -2.89 -12.34 -1.25
CA ALA A 238 -4.15 -12.90 -0.74
C ALA A 238 -4.75 -12.01 0.36
N MET A 239 -3.94 -11.55 1.32
CA MET A 239 -4.39 -10.62 2.37
C MET A 239 -4.89 -9.30 1.77
N ASP A 240 -4.16 -8.72 0.83
CA ASP A 240 -4.55 -7.48 0.13
C ASP A 240 -5.87 -7.65 -0.63
N ALA A 241 -6.08 -8.81 -1.27
CA ALA A 241 -7.32 -9.12 -1.96
C ALA A 241 -8.50 -9.17 -1.00
N GLU A 242 -8.37 -9.87 0.13
CA GLU A 242 -9.43 -9.96 1.14
C GLU A 242 -9.74 -8.60 1.80
N ASP A 243 -8.72 -7.80 2.10
CA ASP A 243 -8.91 -6.44 2.62
C ASP A 243 -9.60 -5.52 1.60
N THR A 244 -9.25 -5.62 0.33
CA THR A 244 -9.90 -4.88 -0.76
C THR A 244 -11.36 -5.30 -0.89
N ARG A 245 -11.66 -6.60 -0.81
CA ARG A 245 -13.03 -7.15 -0.81
C ARG A 245 -13.85 -6.62 0.37
N LYS A 246 -13.31 -6.63 1.59
CA LYS A 246 -13.96 -6.05 2.77
C LYS A 246 -14.20 -4.55 2.63
N ASN A 247 -13.25 -3.83 2.04
CA ASN A 247 -13.39 -2.40 1.77
C ASN A 247 -14.52 -2.11 0.78
N PHE A 248 -14.70 -2.96 -0.25
CA PHE A 248 -15.86 -2.87 -1.13
C PHE A 248 -17.15 -2.99 -0.33
N VAL A 249 -17.32 -4.06 0.45
CA VAL A 249 -18.54 -4.29 1.25
C VAL A 249 -18.82 -3.10 2.17
N ARG A 250 -17.80 -2.65 2.93
CA ARG A 250 -17.94 -1.51 3.85
C ARG A 250 -18.39 -0.24 3.13
N LYS A 251 -17.81 0.06 1.96
CA LYS A 251 -18.17 1.25 1.19
C LYS A 251 -19.57 1.12 0.60
N SER A 252 -19.85 0.03 -0.11
CA SER A 252 -21.14 -0.18 -0.77
C SER A 252 -22.30 -0.15 0.21
N THR A 253 -22.17 -0.78 1.38
CA THR A 253 -23.25 -0.83 2.38
C THR A 253 -23.15 0.25 3.45
N GLY A 254 -22.23 1.20 3.32
CA GLY A 254 -22.04 2.29 4.29
C GLY A 254 -23.09 3.40 4.13
N THR A 255 -23.45 3.70 2.88
CA THR A 255 -24.36 4.81 2.55
C THR A 255 -25.77 4.33 2.18
N PHE A 256 -25.88 3.21 1.46
CA PHE A 256 -27.15 2.66 0.99
C PHE A 256 -27.28 1.19 1.39
N LYS A 257 -28.53 0.74 1.56
CA LYS A 257 -28.81 -0.69 1.77
C LYS A 257 -28.67 -1.45 0.46
N THR A 258 -28.40 -2.75 0.53
CA THR A 258 -28.28 -3.62 -0.65
C THR A 258 -29.53 -3.57 -1.52
N GLU A 259 -30.73 -3.52 -0.93
CA GLU A 259 -31.98 -3.46 -1.68
C GLU A 259 -32.13 -2.14 -2.47
N GLU A 260 -31.59 -1.04 -1.95
CA GLU A 260 -31.57 0.27 -2.62
C GLU A 260 -30.60 0.25 -3.81
N LEU A 261 -29.42 -0.37 -3.62
CA LEU A 261 -28.44 -0.58 -4.69
C LEU A 261 -28.95 -1.51 -5.78
N ASP A 262 -29.62 -2.60 -5.43
CA ASP A 262 -30.23 -3.53 -6.40
C ASP A 262 -31.32 -2.86 -7.22
N ALA A 263 -32.14 -2.03 -6.58
CA ALA A 263 -33.23 -1.32 -7.26
C ALA A 263 -32.74 -0.16 -8.14
N HIS A 264 -31.67 0.55 -7.73
CA HIS A 264 -31.33 1.87 -8.28
C HIS A 264 -29.86 2.08 -8.64
N GLY A 265 -28.96 1.16 -8.28
CA GLY A 265 -27.53 1.23 -8.59
C GLY A 265 -27.18 1.02 -10.07
N GLY A 266 -28.12 0.48 -10.85
CA GLY A 266 -28.02 0.36 -12.31
C GLY A 266 -26.85 -0.51 -12.79
N GLN A 267 -26.39 -0.24 -14.01
CA GLN A 267 -25.29 -0.99 -14.65
C GLN A 267 -23.98 -0.98 -13.84
N PRO A 268 -23.52 0.13 -13.22
CA PRO A 268 -22.31 0.11 -12.42
C PRO A 268 -22.39 -0.86 -11.23
N TRP A 269 -23.55 -0.95 -10.55
CA TRP A 269 -23.77 -1.91 -9.47
C TRP A 269 -23.75 -3.36 -9.98
N THR A 270 -24.46 -3.65 -11.09
CA THR A 270 -24.43 -4.98 -11.72
C THR A 270 -23.01 -5.41 -12.09
N LYS A 271 -22.22 -4.49 -12.68
CA LYS A 271 -20.82 -4.73 -13.04
C LYS A 271 -19.94 -4.96 -11.80
N ALA A 272 -20.13 -4.16 -10.74
CA ALA A 272 -19.40 -4.33 -9.49
C ALA A 272 -19.68 -5.71 -8.87
N ASN A 273 -20.93 -6.15 -8.81
CA ASN A 273 -21.30 -7.48 -8.31
C ASN A 273 -20.71 -8.61 -9.16
N ALA A 274 -20.69 -8.47 -10.48
CA ALA A 274 -20.05 -9.43 -11.37
C ALA A 274 -18.54 -9.53 -11.12
N LEU A 275 -17.87 -8.39 -10.89
CA LEU A 275 -16.46 -8.33 -10.51
C LEU A 275 -16.19 -8.96 -9.15
N ILE A 276 -17.04 -8.71 -8.13
CA ILE A 276 -16.93 -9.38 -6.83
C ILE A 276 -17.08 -10.89 -6.97
N ALA A 277 -18.09 -11.37 -7.71
CA ALA A 277 -18.28 -12.80 -7.93
C ALA A 277 -17.10 -13.43 -8.68
N SER A 278 -16.55 -12.75 -9.69
CA SER A 278 -15.35 -13.15 -10.42
C SER A 278 -14.12 -13.20 -9.51
N GLY A 279 -13.94 -12.18 -8.66
CA GLY A 279 -12.86 -12.08 -7.69
C GLY A 279 -12.95 -13.18 -6.63
N ASP A 280 -14.14 -13.46 -6.09
CA ASP A 280 -14.39 -14.54 -5.13
C ASP A 280 -14.06 -15.92 -5.73
N LYS A 281 -14.41 -16.12 -7.01
CA LYS A 281 -14.05 -17.35 -7.75
C LYS A 281 -12.54 -17.47 -7.93
N ALA A 282 -11.86 -16.38 -8.31
CA ALA A 282 -10.41 -16.34 -8.49
C ALA A 282 -9.68 -16.58 -7.15
N TYR A 283 -10.16 -15.98 -6.06
CA TYR A 283 -9.61 -16.14 -4.71
C TYR A 283 -9.67 -17.60 -4.24
N LYS A 284 -10.83 -18.27 -4.42
CA LYS A 284 -10.99 -19.70 -4.12
C LYS A 284 -10.10 -20.60 -4.98
N ALA A 285 -9.78 -20.17 -6.20
CA ALA A 285 -8.86 -20.84 -7.11
C ALA A 285 -7.37 -20.47 -6.86
N VAL A 286 -7.06 -19.73 -5.78
CA VAL A 286 -5.69 -19.30 -5.42
C VAL A 286 -5.06 -18.39 -6.50
N GLN A 287 -5.89 -17.71 -7.30
CA GLN A 287 -5.49 -16.73 -8.31
C GLN A 287 -5.55 -15.31 -7.73
N TYR A 288 -4.75 -15.04 -6.69
CA TYR A 288 -4.88 -13.84 -5.88
C TYR A 288 -4.65 -12.53 -6.63
N ASP A 289 -3.74 -12.47 -7.60
CA ASP A 289 -3.54 -11.27 -8.42
C ASP A 289 -4.79 -10.88 -9.21
N LYS A 290 -5.45 -11.89 -9.80
CA LYS A 290 -6.72 -11.70 -10.50
C LYS A 290 -7.82 -11.28 -9.54
N ALA A 291 -7.92 -11.93 -8.37
CA ALA A 291 -8.90 -11.57 -7.35
C ALA A 291 -8.73 -10.11 -6.89
N LEU A 292 -7.49 -9.70 -6.59
CA LEU A 292 -7.15 -8.34 -6.20
C LEU A 292 -7.52 -7.33 -7.30
N SER A 293 -7.21 -7.63 -8.56
CA SER A 293 -7.58 -6.79 -9.71
C SER A 293 -9.10 -6.61 -9.83
N ASP A 294 -9.85 -7.71 -9.78
CA ASP A 294 -11.32 -7.69 -9.87
C ASP A 294 -11.95 -6.89 -8.72
N PHE A 295 -11.47 -7.10 -7.48
CA PHE A 295 -11.95 -6.36 -6.31
C PHE A 295 -11.61 -4.87 -6.39
N LYS A 296 -10.40 -4.50 -6.86
CA LYS A 296 -10.03 -3.08 -7.07
C LYS A 296 -10.94 -2.40 -8.09
N GLN A 297 -11.25 -3.09 -9.19
CA GLN A 297 -12.19 -2.58 -10.19
C GLN A 297 -13.61 -2.42 -9.61
N ALA A 298 -14.07 -3.35 -8.77
CA ALA A 298 -15.36 -3.23 -8.09
C ALA A 298 -15.40 -2.01 -7.15
N VAL A 299 -14.33 -1.77 -6.37
CA VAL A 299 -14.20 -0.59 -5.50
C VAL A 299 -14.23 0.71 -6.31
N ALA A 300 -13.63 0.73 -7.50
CA ALA A 300 -13.62 1.91 -8.36
C ALA A 300 -15.02 2.31 -8.86
N LEU A 301 -15.95 1.37 -8.95
CA LEU A 301 -17.33 1.62 -9.38
C LEU A 301 -18.25 2.14 -8.27
N VAL A 302 -17.78 2.15 -7.01
CA VAL A 302 -18.57 2.61 -5.85
C VAL A 302 -19.19 4.00 -6.06
N PRO A 303 -18.42 5.04 -6.43
CA PRO A 303 -19.00 6.37 -6.59
C PRO A 303 -20.07 6.43 -7.69
N GLU A 304 -19.97 5.59 -8.72
CA GLU A 304 -20.90 5.59 -9.85
C GLU A 304 -22.27 5.01 -9.46
N PHE A 305 -22.31 3.86 -8.80
CA PHE A 305 -23.60 3.30 -8.36
C PHE A 305 -24.19 4.06 -7.17
N GLU A 306 -23.35 4.59 -6.26
CA GLU A 306 -23.84 5.47 -5.19
C GLU A 306 -24.54 6.68 -5.79
N ARG A 307 -23.91 7.32 -6.79
CA ARG A 307 -24.53 8.45 -7.49
C ARG A 307 -25.84 8.05 -8.18
N ALA A 308 -25.91 6.87 -8.79
CA ALA A 308 -27.14 6.39 -9.41
C ALA A 308 -28.29 6.29 -8.39
N VAL A 309 -28.01 5.75 -7.20
CA VAL A 309 -28.98 5.67 -6.10
C VAL A 309 -29.32 7.07 -5.56
N GLN A 310 -28.32 7.94 -5.39
CA GLN A 310 -28.50 9.32 -4.96
C GLN A 310 -29.41 10.13 -5.89
N ARG A 311 -29.35 9.88 -7.20
CA ARG A 311 -30.23 10.54 -8.17
C ARG A 311 -31.69 10.13 -8.00
N VAL A 312 -31.97 8.93 -7.49
CA VAL A 312 -33.34 8.47 -7.26
C VAL A 312 -33.88 9.00 -5.94
N TYR A 313 -33.14 8.84 -4.84
CA TYR A 313 -33.63 9.28 -3.52
C TYR A 313 -33.51 10.78 -3.32
N GLY A 314 -32.49 11.41 -3.90
CA GLY A 314 -32.18 12.83 -3.76
C GLY A 314 -32.86 13.73 -4.77
N ARG A 315 -33.82 13.27 -5.59
CA ARG A 315 -34.48 14.09 -6.63
C ARG A 315 -34.94 15.45 -6.12
N ASN A 316 -35.64 15.45 -4.99
CA ASN A 316 -36.15 16.67 -4.38
C ASN A 316 -35.02 17.55 -3.82
N VAL A 317 -33.94 16.96 -3.31
CA VAL A 317 -32.73 17.69 -2.87
C VAL A 317 -32.08 18.38 -4.08
N TRP A 318 -31.92 17.66 -5.19
CA TRP A 318 -31.34 18.20 -6.42
C TRP A 318 -32.24 19.26 -7.05
N ALA A 319 -33.56 19.09 -6.99
CA ALA A 319 -34.52 20.07 -7.48
C ALA A 319 -34.44 21.37 -6.68
N LEU A 320 -34.41 21.27 -5.34
CA LEU A 320 -34.19 22.41 -4.45
C LEU A 320 -32.89 23.12 -4.76
N ARG A 321 -31.77 22.38 -4.85
CA ARG A 321 -30.46 22.96 -5.17
C ARG A 321 -30.45 23.64 -6.52
N THR A 322 -31.10 23.04 -7.53
CA THR A 322 -31.18 23.60 -8.87
C THR A 322 -32.01 24.88 -8.87
N GLY A 323 -33.14 24.93 -8.16
CA GLY A 323 -33.93 26.15 -8.00
C GLY A 323 -33.14 27.27 -7.32
N TYR A 324 -32.35 26.94 -6.29
CA TYR A 324 -31.46 27.89 -5.62
C TYR A 324 -30.41 28.47 -6.59
N LEU A 325 -29.71 27.61 -7.33
CA LEU A 325 -28.68 28.03 -8.30
C LEU A 325 -29.28 28.78 -9.50
N ALA A 326 -30.47 28.39 -9.94
CA ALA A 326 -31.19 29.07 -11.01
C ALA A 326 -31.53 30.51 -10.64
N THR A 327 -32.02 30.73 -9.40
CA THR A 327 -32.25 32.08 -8.89
C THR A 327 -30.96 32.87 -8.74
N ASP A 328 -29.87 32.24 -8.30
CA ASP A 328 -28.58 32.91 -8.22
C ASP A 328 -28.13 33.43 -9.59
N ALA A 329 -28.25 32.59 -10.64
CA ALA A 329 -27.98 32.98 -12.02
C ALA A 329 -28.85 34.16 -12.50
N LEU A 330 -30.14 34.15 -12.17
CA LEU A 330 -31.07 35.22 -12.50
C LEU A 330 -30.71 36.53 -11.78
N LEU A 331 -30.36 36.47 -10.51
CA LEU A 331 -29.95 37.64 -9.72
C LEU A 331 -28.65 38.25 -10.25
N THR A 332 -27.65 37.41 -10.57
CA THR A 332 -26.41 37.86 -11.22
C THR A 332 -26.71 38.57 -12.54
N ARG A 333 -27.61 37.98 -13.35
CA ARG A 333 -27.98 38.55 -14.64
C ARG A 333 -28.76 39.86 -14.50
N ALA A 334 -29.70 39.95 -13.56
CA ALA A 334 -30.45 41.16 -13.27
C ALA A 334 -29.54 42.31 -12.80
N GLY A 335 -28.48 42.00 -12.06
CA GLY A 335 -27.45 42.96 -11.66
C GLY A 335 -26.50 43.41 -12.80
N GLY A 336 -26.68 42.91 -14.02
CA GLY A 336 -25.80 43.19 -15.17
C GLY A 336 -24.42 42.54 -15.09
N ALA A 337 -24.15 41.75 -14.07
CA ALA A 337 -22.90 41.02 -13.92
C ALA A 337 -22.82 39.86 -14.92
N LYS A 338 -21.59 39.51 -15.30
CA LYS A 338 -21.33 38.29 -16.08
C LYS A 338 -21.56 37.09 -15.19
N PHE A 339 -22.13 36.03 -15.76
CA PHE A 339 -22.33 34.80 -15.03
C PHE A 339 -21.01 34.02 -15.00
N GLU A 340 -20.44 33.88 -13.81
CA GLU A 340 -19.12 33.27 -13.64
C GLU A 340 -19.09 31.83 -14.22
N PRO A 341 -18.02 31.42 -14.91
CA PRO A 341 -17.94 30.09 -15.53
C PRO A 341 -18.19 28.93 -14.54
N GLU A 342 -17.72 29.06 -13.30
CA GLU A 342 -17.93 28.04 -12.26
C GLU A 342 -19.38 27.98 -11.77
N ALA A 343 -20.08 29.11 -11.67
CA ALA A 343 -21.51 29.13 -11.32
C ALA A 343 -22.35 28.48 -12.43
N LYS A 344 -22.01 28.75 -13.70
CA LYS A 344 -22.63 28.08 -14.84
C LYS A 344 -22.39 26.58 -14.83
N LYS A 345 -21.16 26.15 -14.57
CA LYS A 345 -20.80 24.74 -14.44
C LYS A 345 -21.55 24.06 -13.30
N ALA A 346 -21.74 24.73 -12.16
CA ALA A 346 -22.52 24.22 -11.05
C ALA A 346 -24.00 24.04 -11.39
N LEU A 347 -24.61 25.01 -12.09
CA LEU A 347 -26.00 24.92 -12.56
C LEU A 347 -26.19 23.81 -13.60
N VAL A 348 -25.26 23.67 -14.56
CA VAL A 348 -25.29 22.56 -15.53
C VAL A 348 -25.16 21.22 -14.81
N ALA A 349 -24.25 21.11 -13.83
CA ALA A 349 -24.07 19.90 -13.06
C ALA A 349 -25.33 19.54 -12.25
N SER A 350 -26.04 20.52 -11.68
CA SER A 350 -27.26 20.26 -10.91
C SER A 350 -28.41 19.75 -11.80
N PHE A 351 -28.57 20.30 -13.01
CA PHE A 351 -29.52 19.75 -14.00
C PHE A 351 -29.13 18.33 -14.45
N ALA A 352 -27.84 18.06 -14.61
CA ALA A 352 -27.35 16.72 -14.96
C ALA A 352 -27.60 15.70 -13.83
N ASP A 353 -27.50 16.11 -12.56
CA ASP A 353 -27.80 15.25 -11.41
C ASP A 353 -29.29 14.97 -11.23
N LEU A 354 -30.16 15.87 -11.70
CA LEU A 354 -31.58 15.54 -11.83
C LEU A 354 -31.86 14.52 -12.94
N ALA A 355 -30.88 14.19 -13.81
CA ALA A 355 -31.09 13.43 -15.03
C ALA A 355 -32.17 14.03 -15.94
N MET A 356 -32.38 15.35 -15.83
CA MET A 356 -33.17 16.08 -16.81
C MET A 356 -32.43 16.04 -18.14
N ASP A 357 -33.21 16.01 -19.22
CA ASP A 357 -32.69 16.08 -20.58
C ASP A 357 -31.56 17.11 -20.64
N GLN A 358 -30.42 16.70 -21.22
CA GLN A 358 -29.27 17.59 -21.42
C GLN A 358 -29.68 18.88 -22.15
N THR A 359 -30.86 18.90 -22.77
CA THR A 359 -31.45 20.10 -23.35
C THR A 359 -31.61 21.29 -22.41
N ILE A 360 -31.96 21.19 -21.11
CA ILE A 360 -32.02 22.43 -20.27
C ILE A 360 -30.61 22.99 -20.05
N GLY A 361 -29.68 22.14 -19.61
CA GLY A 361 -28.30 22.56 -19.38
C GLY A 361 -27.62 23.09 -20.64
N ALA A 362 -27.88 22.46 -21.80
CA ALA A 362 -27.38 22.89 -23.09
C ALA A 362 -28.12 24.12 -23.66
N ALA A 363 -29.38 24.33 -23.28
CA ALA A 363 -30.18 25.50 -23.66
C ALA A 363 -29.94 26.72 -22.76
N LEU A 364 -29.07 26.61 -21.74
CA LEU A 364 -28.68 27.77 -20.94
C LEU A 364 -28.18 28.88 -21.88
N PRO A 365 -28.83 30.07 -21.86
CA PRO A 365 -28.49 31.10 -22.81
C PRO A 365 -27.03 31.56 -22.66
N THR A 366 -26.50 32.17 -23.72
CA THR A 366 -25.21 32.86 -23.64
C THR A 366 -25.32 34.07 -22.70
N ASP A 367 -24.18 34.58 -22.22
CA ASP A 367 -24.14 35.75 -21.34
C ASP A 367 -24.73 37.01 -22.01
N ALA A 368 -24.78 37.04 -23.35
CA ALA A 368 -25.38 38.11 -24.12
C ALA A 368 -26.93 38.05 -24.15
N ALA A 369 -27.54 36.93 -23.78
CA ALA A 369 -28.98 36.76 -23.85
C ALA A 369 -29.72 37.68 -22.87
N PRO A 370 -30.90 38.22 -23.25
CA PRO A 370 -31.69 39.07 -22.37
C PRO A 370 -32.21 38.30 -21.15
N TYR A 371 -32.41 39.00 -20.03
CA TYR A 371 -32.92 38.43 -18.78
C TYR A 371 -34.20 37.61 -18.99
N ALA A 372 -35.12 38.08 -19.84
CA ALA A 372 -36.38 37.39 -20.13
C ALA A 372 -36.18 35.96 -20.69
N GLN A 373 -35.12 35.72 -21.47
CA GLN A 373 -34.80 34.37 -21.97
C GLN A 373 -34.30 33.46 -20.84
N TRP A 374 -33.49 33.98 -19.93
CA TRP A 374 -33.06 33.25 -18.73
C TRP A 374 -34.25 32.93 -17.82
N ALA A 375 -35.11 33.91 -17.57
CA ALA A 375 -36.30 33.75 -16.72
C ALA A 375 -37.28 32.73 -17.31
N GLY A 376 -37.60 32.82 -18.61
CA GLY A 376 -38.48 31.84 -19.26
C GLY A 376 -37.93 30.42 -19.23
N LEU A 377 -36.60 30.26 -19.36
CA LEU A 377 -35.98 28.94 -19.23
C LEU A 377 -36.03 28.42 -17.79
N LEU A 378 -35.61 29.22 -16.82
CA LEU A 378 -35.35 28.78 -15.45
C LEU A 378 -36.60 28.81 -14.55
N LEU A 379 -37.56 29.70 -14.77
CA LEU A 379 -38.75 29.84 -13.92
C LEU A 379 -40.00 29.21 -14.53
N GLU A 380 -40.02 28.96 -15.84
CA GLU A 380 -41.18 28.37 -16.52
C GLU A 380 -40.86 26.98 -17.06
N ARG A 381 -39.91 26.89 -18.01
CA ARG A 381 -39.62 25.63 -18.71
C ARG A 381 -38.99 24.58 -17.79
N ALA A 382 -38.04 24.95 -16.94
CA ALA A 382 -37.38 24.02 -16.03
C ALA A 382 -38.37 23.38 -15.02
N PRO A 383 -39.21 24.15 -14.29
CA PRO A 383 -40.28 23.59 -13.46
C PRO A 383 -41.27 22.70 -14.23
N GLN A 384 -41.69 23.10 -15.43
CA GLN A 384 -42.59 22.27 -16.26
C GLN A 384 -41.97 20.91 -16.60
N GLN A 385 -40.70 20.91 -17.01
CA GLN A 385 -39.99 19.66 -17.29
C GLN A 385 -39.76 18.84 -16.02
N LEU A 386 -39.52 19.47 -14.87
CA LEU A 386 -39.41 18.80 -13.57
C LEU A 386 -40.72 18.11 -13.19
N GLY A 387 -41.85 18.81 -13.36
CA GLY A 387 -43.17 18.26 -13.09
C GLY A 387 -43.50 17.09 -14.02
N ALA A 388 -43.18 17.22 -15.31
CA ALA A 388 -43.37 16.15 -16.27
C ALA A 388 -42.50 14.90 -15.98
N ALA A 389 -41.27 15.08 -15.51
CA ALA A 389 -40.33 13.99 -15.28
C ALA A 389 -40.45 13.34 -13.89
N TYR A 390 -40.73 14.13 -12.86
CA TYR A 390 -40.62 13.71 -11.44
C TYR A 390 -41.83 14.08 -10.58
N GLY A 391 -42.86 14.70 -11.17
CA GLY A 391 -44.09 15.08 -10.47
C GLY A 391 -43.97 16.34 -9.62
N ASP A 392 -45.08 16.65 -8.94
CA ASP A 392 -45.26 17.93 -8.26
C ASP A 392 -44.23 18.18 -7.16
N ASN A 393 -43.85 17.16 -6.38
CA ASN A 393 -42.90 17.34 -5.28
C ASN A 393 -41.56 17.90 -5.75
N ALA A 394 -41.06 17.49 -6.92
CA ALA A 394 -39.83 18.04 -7.47
C ALA A 394 -39.99 19.52 -7.86
N VAL A 395 -41.15 19.90 -8.41
CA VAL A 395 -41.49 21.30 -8.71
C VAL A 395 -41.55 22.13 -7.43
N ARG A 396 -42.20 21.62 -6.39
CA ARG A 396 -42.29 22.29 -5.08
C ARG A 396 -40.92 22.49 -4.46
N SER A 397 -40.08 21.45 -4.48
CA SER A 397 -38.69 21.54 -4.02
C SER A 397 -37.89 22.59 -4.79
N TYR A 398 -38.02 22.63 -6.11
CA TYR A 398 -37.40 23.67 -6.94
C TYR A 398 -37.87 25.08 -6.55
N THR A 399 -39.17 25.27 -6.38
CA THR A 399 -39.77 26.53 -5.92
C THR A 399 -39.25 26.95 -4.54
N ILE A 400 -39.13 26.01 -3.59
CA ILE A 400 -38.51 26.27 -2.28
C ILE A 400 -37.08 26.78 -2.46
N GLY A 401 -36.28 26.14 -3.31
CA GLY A 401 -34.92 26.58 -3.63
C GLY A 401 -34.88 28.01 -4.17
N VAL A 402 -35.81 28.35 -5.07
CA VAL A 402 -35.95 29.70 -5.63
C VAL A 402 -36.18 30.73 -4.52
N HIS A 403 -37.14 30.49 -3.64
CA HIS A 403 -37.47 31.42 -2.55
C HIS A 403 -36.37 31.51 -1.48
N LEU A 404 -35.70 30.40 -1.16
CA LEU A 404 -34.57 30.41 -0.22
C LEU A 404 -33.43 31.31 -0.72
N ARG A 405 -33.11 31.27 -2.01
CA ARG A 405 -32.07 32.14 -2.59
C ARG A 405 -32.46 33.61 -2.58
N LEU A 406 -33.73 33.92 -2.88
CA LEU A 406 -34.27 35.29 -2.79
C LEU A 406 -34.17 35.82 -1.36
N LEU A 407 -34.57 35.03 -0.36
CA LEU A 407 -34.43 35.37 1.06
C LEU A 407 -32.97 35.63 1.43
N ALA A 408 -32.05 34.77 1.02
CA ALA A 408 -30.62 34.95 1.26
C ALA A 408 -30.10 36.24 0.61
N ARG A 409 -30.59 36.61 -0.58
CA ARG A 409 -30.20 37.86 -1.25
C ARG A 409 -30.66 39.10 -0.49
N MET A 410 -31.93 39.12 -0.06
CA MET A 410 -32.48 40.24 0.71
C MET A 410 -31.74 40.41 2.04
N LEU A 411 -31.34 39.31 2.67
CA LEU A 411 -30.58 39.33 3.91
C LEU A 411 -29.10 39.69 3.74
N GLN A 412 -28.50 39.55 2.55
CA GLN A 412 -27.07 39.82 2.29
C GLN A 412 -26.75 41.31 2.18
N GLU A 413 -27.74 42.15 1.87
CA GLU A 413 -27.50 43.58 1.80
C GLU A 413 -27.27 44.07 3.23
N ASP A 414 -26.09 44.63 3.52
CA ASP A 414 -25.78 45.27 4.80
C ASP A 414 -26.59 46.57 4.93
N ARG A 415 -27.91 46.39 5.06
CA ARG A 415 -28.86 47.45 5.36
C ARG A 415 -28.98 47.52 6.88
N GLU A 416 -28.80 48.71 7.43
CA GLU A 416 -29.02 48.98 8.86
C GLU A 416 -30.48 48.78 9.27
N ALA A 417 -31.41 48.81 8.30
CA ALA A 417 -32.82 48.51 8.48
C ALA A 417 -33.42 47.87 7.22
N LEU A 418 -34.34 46.91 7.40
CA LEU A 418 -35.25 46.45 6.35
C LEU A 418 -36.36 47.48 6.19
N ASP A 419 -36.66 47.88 4.96
CA ASP A 419 -37.86 48.67 4.73
C ASP A 419 -39.13 47.79 4.90
N PRO A 420 -40.31 48.38 5.14
CA PRO A 420 -41.54 47.61 5.34
C PRO A 420 -41.93 46.73 4.15
N HIS A 421 -41.50 47.08 2.93
CA HIS A 421 -41.76 46.32 1.72
C HIS A 421 -40.88 45.06 1.65
N ASP A 422 -39.57 45.19 1.91
CA ASP A 422 -38.65 44.05 2.02
C ASP A 422 -39.14 43.05 3.08
N LEU A 423 -39.54 43.54 4.25
CA LEU A 423 -40.05 42.68 5.32
C LEU A 423 -41.33 41.94 4.90
N ALA A 424 -42.22 42.58 4.14
CA ALA A 424 -43.42 41.95 3.61
C ALA A 424 -43.09 40.87 2.57
N GLU A 425 -42.14 41.12 1.66
CA GLU A 425 -41.69 40.14 0.66
C GLU A 425 -40.94 38.95 1.30
N MET A 426 -40.15 39.19 2.34
CA MET A 426 -39.52 38.14 3.13
C MET A 426 -40.56 37.22 3.80
N ARG A 427 -41.56 37.81 4.46
CA ARG A 427 -42.66 37.06 5.09
C ARG A 427 -43.44 36.25 4.07
N LYS A 428 -43.73 36.83 2.91
CA LYS A 428 -44.39 36.14 1.80
C LYS A 428 -43.57 34.95 1.31
N SER A 429 -42.26 35.15 1.09
CA SER A 429 -41.37 34.06 0.65
C SER A 429 -41.27 32.93 1.67
N LEU A 430 -41.18 33.25 2.98
CA LEU A 430 -41.18 32.23 4.04
C LEU A 430 -42.51 31.46 4.10
N SER A 431 -43.64 32.16 3.99
CA SER A 431 -44.96 31.54 3.94
C SER A 431 -45.10 30.60 2.75
N THR A 432 -44.61 31.00 1.56
CA THR A 432 -44.57 30.12 0.39
C THR A 432 -43.69 28.90 0.64
N ILE A 433 -42.48 29.07 1.20
CA ILE A 433 -41.60 27.92 1.51
C ILE A 433 -42.28 26.96 2.48
N GLN A 434 -42.92 27.44 3.54
CA GLN A 434 -43.64 26.61 4.51
C GLN A 434 -44.77 25.83 3.83
N GLN A 435 -45.64 26.51 3.07
CA GLN A 435 -46.76 25.88 2.37
C GLN A 435 -46.30 24.80 1.39
N GLU A 436 -45.24 25.09 0.61
CA GLU A 436 -44.70 24.14 -0.35
C GLU A 436 -44.02 22.95 0.34
N ALA A 437 -43.31 23.19 1.45
CA ALA A 437 -42.65 22.16 2.23
C ALA A 437 -43.66 21.21 2.91
N GLU A 438 -44.73 21.75 3.48
CA GLU A 438 -45.86 20.97 4.03
C GLU A 438 -46.53 20.13 2.94
N SER A 439 -46.83 20.74 1.78
CA SER A 439 -47.47 20.07 0.65
C SER A 439 -46.61 18.94 0.10
N ALA A 440 -45.29 19.14 0.03
CA ALA A 440 -44.33 18.12 -0.39
C ALA A 440 -44.00 17.10 0.71
N LYS A 441 -44.51 17.28 1.94
CA LYS A 441 -44.25 16.44 3.12
C LYS A 441 -42.78 16.41 3.54
N TYR A 442 -42.16 17.58 3.63
CA TYR A 442 -40.83 17.73 4.22
C TYR A 442 -40.80 17.28 5.68
N ASP A 443 -39.60 16.95 6.16
CA ASP A 443 -39.42 16.47 7.53
C ASP A 443 -39.85 17.56 8.54
N PRO A 444 -40.50 17.22 9.67
CA PRO A 444 -40.88 18.20 10.68
C PRO A 444 -39.72 19.07 11.17
N ALA A 445 -38.49 18.56 11.23
CA ALA A 445 -37.32 19.35 11.61
C ALA A 445 -37.02 20.47 10.60
N PHE A 446 -37.35 20.29 9.32
CA PHE A 446 -37.24 21.36 8.33
C PHE A 446 -38.25 22.47 8.62
N LEU A 447 -39.51 22.10 8.91
CA LEU A 447 -40.58 23.04 9.22
C LEU A 447 -40.30 23.82 10.52
N GLU A 448 -39.81 23.14 11.56
CA GLU A 448 -39.39 23.77 12.82
C GLU A 448 -38.31 24.84 12.59
N ARG A 449 -37.32 24.56 11.72
CA ARG A 449 -36.30 25.54 11.36
C ARG A 449 -36.86 26.73 10.59
N LEU A 450 -37.89 26.54 9.76
CA LEU A 450 -38.58 27.65 9.11
C LEU A 450 -39.35 28.50 10.11
N ASP A 451 -40.04 27.88 11.07
CA ASP A 451 -40.75 28.59 12.13
C ASP A 451 -39.79 29.43 12.97
N GLU A 452 -38.63 28.88 13.28
CA GLU A 452 -37.55 29.58 13.96
C GLU A 452 -37.03 30.82 13.20
N ILE A 453 -36.96 30.73 11.87
CA ILE A 453 -36.58 31.86 10.98
C ILE A 453 -37.71 32.90 10.93
N VAL A 454 -38.98 32.46 10.89
CA VAL A 454 -40.14 33.36 10.97
C VAL A 454 -40.18 34.09 12.32
N GLN A 455 -39.88 33.39 13.42
CA GLN A 455 -39.83 33.99 14.76
C GLN A 455 -38.70 35.02 14.87
N SER A 456 -37.52 34.77 14.27
CA SER A 456 -36.42 35.73 14.32
C SER A 456 -36.74 37.05 13.62
N LEU A 457 -37.62 37.05 12.62
CA LEU A 457 -38.09 38.29 11.96
C LEU A 457 -38.94 39.19 12.86
N ASN A 458 -39.45 38.69 13.99
CA ASN A 458 -40.28 39.46 14.91
C ASN A 458 -39.48 40.04 16.11
N VAL A 459 -38.18 39.80 16.17
CA VAL A 459 -37.29 40.32 17.23
C VAL A 459 -37.11 41.84 17.09
N LYS A 460 -36.98 42.55 18.20
CA LYS A 460 -36.63 43.97 18.24
C LYS A 460 -35.26 44.17 18.90
N PRO A 461 -34.41 45.09 18.39
CA PRO A 461 -34.60 45.98 17.24
C PRO A 461 -34.49 45.25 15.88
N VAL A 462 -34.93 45.90 14.79
CA VAL A 462 -34.96 45.30 13.42
C VAL A 462 -33.59 44.78 12.99
N PHE A 463 -32.50 45.48 13.31
CA PHE A 463 -31.14 45.01 13.02
C PHE A 463 -30.85 43.63 13.62
N GLU A 464 -31.28 43.39 14.85
CA GLU A 464 -31.09 42.10 15.52
C GLU A 464 -31.94 40.99 14.88
N ALA A 465 -33.16 41.32 14.44
CA ALA A 465 -33.99 40.41 13.65
C ALA A 465 -33.32 40.01 12.34
N VAL A 466 -32.73 40.95 11.60
CA VAL A 466 -32.00 40.66 10.36
C VAL A 466 -30.81 39.75 10.62
N ARG A 467 -30.00 40.08 11.64
CA ARG A 467 -28.81 39.30 12.02
C ARG A 467 -29.16 37.85 12.36
N LEU A 468 -30.12 37.64 13.26
CA LEU A 468 -30.55 36.30 13.68
C LEU A 468 -31.17 35.51 12.52
N THR A 469 -31.98 36.16 11.68
CA THR A 469 -32.59 35.52 10.50
C THR A 469 -31.52 35.11 9.49
N ARG A 470 -30.51 35.97 9.24
CA ARG A 470 -29.36 35.67 8.37
C ARG A 470 -28.58 34.47 8.89
N GLU A 471 -28.29 34.41 10.18
CA GLU A 471 -27.57 33.32 10.83
C GLU A 471 -28.32 31.99 10.67
N LYS A 472 -29.60 31.96 11.04
CA LYS A 472 -30.45 30.76 10.94
C LYS A 472 -30.65 30.30 9.49
N LEU A 473 -30.90 31.22 8.57
CA LEU A 473 -31.04 30.90 7.15
C LEU A 473 -29.74 30.35 6.57
N THR A 474 -28.60 30.94 6.92
CA THR A 474 -27.27 30.46 6.47
C THR A 474 -27.06 29.02 6.92
N SER A 475 -27.30 28.74 8.21
CA SER A 475 -27.20 27.39 8.75
C SER A 475 -28.14 26.39 8.05
N LEU A 476 -29.37 26.81 7.70
CA LEU A 476 -30.30 25.95 6.95
C LEU A 476 -29.79 25.67 5.53
N VAL A 477 -29.32 26.70 4.83
CA VAL A 477 -28.77 26.55 3.48
C VAL A 477 -27.52 25.67 3.49
N GLU A 478 -26.63 25.81 4.46
CA GLU A 478 -25.45 24.95 4.62
C GLU A 478 -25.85 23.47 4.74
N ASP A 479 -26.82 23.16 5.59
CA ASP A 479 -27.32 21.79 5.74
C ASP A 479 -28.03 21.27 4.47
N LEU A 480 -28.68 22.13 3.71
CA LEU A 480 -29.31 21.77 2.43
C LEU A 480 -28.30 21.59 1.28
N THR A 481 -27.10 22.17 1.40
CA THR A 481 -26.01 21.96 0.41
C THR A 481 -25.26 20.65 0.62
N ASP A 482 -25.27 20.12 1.84
CA ASP A 482 -24.76 18.79 2.17
C ASP A 482 -25.81 17.73 1.84
N TYR A 483 -25.46 16.77 0.97
CA TYR A 483 -26.41 15.78 0.48
C TYR A 483 -26.99 14.88 1.60
N GLU A 484 -26.14 14.43 2.53
CA GLU A 484 -26.56 13.50 3.58
C GLU A 484 -27.45 14.18 4.62
N LYS A 485 -27.17 15.45 4.93
CA LYS A 485 -28.03 16.26 5.80
C LYS A 485 -29.32 16.65 5.10
N ALA A 486 -29.27 17.08 3.84
CA ALA A 486 -30.45 17.45 3.07
C ALA A 486 -31.44 16.28 2.94
N LEU A 487 -30.96 15.05 2.75
CA LEU A 487 -31.81 13.84 2.71
C LEU A 487 -32.61 13.58 4.00
N LYS A 488 -32.22 14.18 5.13
CA LYS A 488 -32.96 14.08 6.40
C LYS A 488 -34.07 15.13 6.52
N LEU A 489 -33.96 16.22 5.76
CA LEU A 489 -34.89 17.35 5.80
C LEU A 489 -35.88 17.34 4.63
N VAL A 490 -35.44 16.81 3.49
CA VAL A 490 -36.18 16.81 2.22
C VAL A 490 -36.78 15.41 2.01
N PRO A 491 -38.04 15.32 1.59
CA PRO A 491 -38.70 14.04 1.39
C PRO A 491 -37.97 13.27 0.28
N ARG A 492 -37.69 11.99 0.53
CA ARG A 492 -37.20 11.09 -0.51
C ARG A 492 -38.23 11.04 -1.63
N GLY A 493 -37.77 11.09 -2.89
CA GLY A 493 -38.68 10.97 -4.03
C GLY A 493 -39.49 9.67 -3.93
N SER A 494 -40.81 9.76 -3.82
CA SER A 494 -41.69 8.60 -3.94
C SER A 494 -41.72 8.13 -5.40
N LYS A 495 -41.80 6.81 -5.61
CA LYS A 495 -42.02 6.24 -6.95
C LYS A 495 -43.34 6.70 -7.55
#